data_AF-A0A7J3ZNJ8-F1
#
_entry.id   AF-A0A7J3ZNJ8-F1
#
_cell.length_a   1.000
_cell.length_b   1.000
_cell.length_c   1.000
_cell.angle_alpha   90.00
_cell.angle_beta   90.00
_cell.angle_gamma   90.00
#
_symmetry.space_group_name_H-M   'P 1'
#
loop_
_entity.id
_entity.type
_entity.pdbx_description
1 polymer ?
#
loop_
_entity_poly.entity_id
_entity_poly.type
_entity_poly.pdbx_seq_one_letter_code
_entity_poly.pdbx_strand_id
1 'polypeptide(L)'
;MRRIELTTIEDLPARIESIKVSLERIYGIKIGVEFRALPVKSLFPTEDFLEKDKLALILMKIVDEGYRVPIITVRKGGEYYVVDGHHRSYILAKMMEEMVESYVLRFPEEVSYRAPPKRSMENLPIIEPAPIDDPILKAWSQIITLLKYYEGIYDTQFYMKVEVIPIENITPTQPEVSKRQISSIGRLLVPILCVKYGEKYYVLDGHARTLKAREMGLKSIRAILLIPRGKVEYGIVKTAERMGLKSIDDIRIIE
;
A
#
# COMPACT_ATOMS: atom_id res chain seq x y z
N MET A 1 -18.94 1.18 11.62
CA MET A 1 -18.16 1.11 10.37
C MET A 1 -18.25 2.39 9.55
N ARG A 2 -17.13 3.11 9.42
CA ARG A 2 -16.99 4.25 8.50
C ARG A 2 -17.14 3.76 7.06
N ARG A 3 -18.01 4.38 6.26
CA ARG A 3 -18.13 4.09 4.83
C ARG A 3 -16.99 4.78 4.09
N ILE A 4 -16.12 4.01 3.46
CA ILE A 4 -15.04 4.52 2.62
C ILE A 4 -15.48 4.35 1.16
N GLU A 5 -15.67 5.47 0.47
CA GLU A 5 -15.99 5.46 -0.96
C GLU A 5 -14.72 5.73 -1.75
N LEU A 6 -14.42 4.84 -2.69
CA LEU A 6 -13.32 5.00 -3.63
C LEU A 6 -13.92 5.42 -4.97
N THR A 7 -13.29 6.40 -5.62
CA THR A 7 -13.66 6.83 -6.96
C THR A 7 -13.54 5.68 -7.95
N THR A 8 -14.59 5.43 -8.72
CA THR A 8 -14.58 4.45 -9.82
C THR A 8 -14.24 5.12 -11.16
N ILE A 9 -14.14 4.32 -12.23
CA ILE A 9 -13.95 4.86 -13.59
C ILE A 9 -15.18 5.68 -14.00
N GLU A 10 -16.37 5.21 -13.64
CA GLU A 10 -17.66 5.83 -13.97
C GLU A 10 -17.84 7.18 -13.27
N ASP A 11 -17.31 7.33 -12.04
CA ASP A 11 -17.37 8.58 -11.28
C ASP A 11 -16.42 9.66 -11.82
N LEU A 12 -15.41 9.26 -12.57
CA LEU A 12 -14.26 10.10 -12.89
C LEU A 12 -14.61 11.34 -13.73
N PRO A 13 -15.46 11.26 -14.79
CA PRO A 13 -15.86 12.44 -15.55
C PRO A 13 -16.54 13.50 -14.68
N ALA A 14 -17.46 13.08 -13.80
CA ALA A 14 -18.16 13.99 -12.88
C ALA A 14 -17.18 14.60 -11.86
N ARG A 15 -16.22 13.81 -11.37
CA ARG A 15 -15.22 14.29 -10.43
C ARG A 15 -14.27 15.31 -11.07
N ILE A 16 -13.82 15.07 -12.29
CA ILE A 16 -12.97 16.01 -13.05
C ILE A 16 -13.70 17.33 -13.26
N GLU A 17 -14.94 17.29 -13.74
CA GLU A 17 -15.71 18.51 -14.00
C GLU A 17 -15.98 19.29 -12.71
N SER A 18 -16.31 18.60 -11.62
CA SER A 18 -16.51 19.23 -10.31
C SER A 18 -15.25 19.97 -9.82
N ILE A 19 -14.08 19.34 -9.87
CA ILE A 19 -12.81 19.96 -9.48
C ILE A 19 -12.46 21.11 -10.42
N LYS A 20 -12.60 20.91 -11.74
CA LYS A 20 -12.35 21.93 -12.76
C LYS A 20 -13.20 23.17 -12.51
N VAL A 21 -14.53 23.03 -12.40
CA VAL A 21 -15.46 24.15 -12.14
C VAL A 21 -15.12 24.88 -10.84
N SER A 22 -14.75 24.14 -9.79
CA SER A 22 -14.30 24.73 -8.52
C SER A 22 -13.06 25.61 -8.71
N LEU A 23 -12.03 25.11 -9.40
CA LEU A 23 -10.81 25.86 -9.69
C LEU A 23 -11.07 27.05 -10.64
N GLU A 24 -11.88 26.88 -11.68
CA GLU A 24 -12.26 27.97 -12.60
C GLU A 24 -12.95 29.11 -11.82
N ARG A 25 -13.80 28.79 -10.84
CA ARG A 25 -14.46 29.78 -9.98
C ARG A 25 -13.47 30.48 -9.05
N ILE A 26 -12.54 29.74 -8.44
CA ILE A 26 -11.55 30.30 -7.51
C ILE A 26 -10.59 31.26 -8.22
N TYR A 27 -10.14 30.90 -9.42
CA TYR A 27 -9.11 31.64 -10.15
C TYR A 27 -9.65 32.54 -11.27
N GLY A 28 -10.95 32.48 -11.58
CA GLY A 28 -11.59 33.34 -12.58
C GLY A 28 -11.13 33.06 -14.02
N ILE A 29 -10.71 31.82 -14.31
CA ILE A 29 -10.09 31.43 -15.59
C ILE A 29 -10.71 30.16 -16.12
N LYS A 30 -10.51 29.88 -17.42
CA LYS A 30 -10.85 28.60 -18.02
C LYS A 30 -9.69 27.62 -17.91
N ILE A 31 -10.01 26.38 -17.55
CA ILE A 31 -9.05 25.31 -17.30
C ILE A 31 -9.28 24.19 -18.32
N GLY A 32 -8.20 23.80 -19.01
CA GLY A 32 -8.21 22.65 -19.91
C GLY A 32 -8.01 21.33 -19.15
N VAL A 33 -8.37 20.22 -19.77
CA VAL A 33 -8.09 18.87 -19.26
C VAL A 33 -7.28 18.10 -20.29
N GLU A 34 -6.24 17.41 -19.84
CA GLU A 34 -5.41 16.53 -20.67
C GLU A 34 -5.22 15.19 -19.98
N PHE A 35 -5.36 14.08 -20.69
CA PHE A 35 -4.98 12.78 -20.17
C PHE A 35 -3.51 12.46 -20.48
N ARG A 36 -2.74 12.01 -19.48
CA ARG A 36 -1.31 11.67 -19.61
C ARG A 36 -0.86 10.67 -18.54
N ALA A 37 0.09 9.80 -18.87
CA ALA A 37 0.82 9.02 -17.89
C ALA A 37 1.96 9.84 -17.26
N LEU A 38 2.04 9.88 -15.92
CA LEU A 38 3.00 10.67 -15.16
C LEU A 38 3.93 9.76 -14.32
N PRO A 39 5.22 10.12 -14.16
CA PRO A 39 6.11 9.38 -13.27
C PRO A 39 5.64 9.50 -11.82
N VAL A 40 5.40 8.37 -11.16
CA VAL A 40 4.85 8.32 -9.79
C VAL A 40 5.76 9.06 -8.79
N LYS A 41 7.07 8.92 -8.95
CA LYS A 41 8.09 9.57 -8.09
C LYS A 41 8.14 11.10 -8.24
N SER A 42 7.54 11.66 -9.28
CA SER A 42 7.53 13.09 -9.57
C SER A 42 6.19 13.75 -9.22
N LEU A 43 5.35 13.08 -8.44
CA LEU A 43 4.07 13.60 -7.96
C LEU A 43 4.20 14.24 -6.59
N PHE A 44 3.63 15.44 -6.46
CA PHE A 44 3.61 16.20 -5.21
C PHE A 44 2.18 16.21 -4.62
N PRO A 45 1.99 15.89 -3.34
CA PRO A 45 0.68 15.90 -2.74
C PRO A 45 0.22 17.31 -2.38
N THR A 46 -1.07 17.57 -2.57
CA THR A 46 -1.75 18.75 -2.01
C THR A 46 -2.35 18.54 -0.61
N GLU A 47 -2.58 17.28 -0.21
CA GLU A 47 -3.10 16.91 1.11
C GLU A 47 -1.98 16.73 2.13
N ASP A 48 -2.24 17.05 3.41
CA ASP A 48 -1.25 17.02 4.50
C ASP A 48 -1.04 15.66 5.15
N PHE A 49 -1.95 14.73 4.96
CA PHE A 49 -1.89 13.40 5.56
C PHE A 49 -2.65 12.38 4.71
N LEU A 50 -2.41 11.11 4.97
CA LEU A 50 -3.13 9.98 4.42
C LEU A 50 -3.88 9.25 5.53
N GLU A 51 -4.93 8.53 5.17
CA GLU A 51 -5.79 7.82 6.11
C GLU A 51 -5.50 6.32 6.00
N LYS A 52 -5.15 5.67 7.12
CA LYS A 52 -4.68 4.27 7.13
C LYS A 52 -5.72 3.29 6.60
N ASP A 53 -6.99 3.53 6.92
CA ASP A 53 -8.14 2.73 6.48
C ASP A 53 -8.32 2.80 4.95
N LYS A 54 -8.22 3.99 4.35
CA LYS A 54 -8.22 4.18 2.89
C LYS A 54 -7.01 3.55 2.22
N LEU A 55 -5.81 3.68 2.80
CA LEU A 55 -4.60 3.03 2.28
C LEU A 55 -4.76 1.51 2.24
N ALA A 56 -5.28 0.92 3.31
CA ALA A 56 -5.56 -0.51 3.39
C ALA A 56 -6.56 -0.95 2.30
N LEU A 57 -7.64 -0.19 2.12
CA LEU A 57 -8.67 -0.51 1.12
C LEU A 57 -8.13 -0.40 -0.30
N ILE A 58 -7.38 0.66 -0.60
CA ILE A 58 -6.76 0.87 -1.92
C ILE A 58 -5.73 -0.23 -2.21
N LEU A 59 -4.88 -0.58 -1.24
CA LEU A 59 -3.93 -1.67 -1.38
C LEU A 59 -4.65 -2.98 -1.70
N MET A 60 -5.67 -3.33 -0.91
CA MET A 60 -6.51 -4.52 -1.16
C MET A 60 -7.07 -4.51 -2.59
N LYS A 61 -7.72 -3.42 -2.99
CA LYS A 61 -8.34 -3.29 -4.32
C LYS A 61 -7.34 -3.34 -5.47
N ILE A 62 -6.15 -2.75 -5.31
CA ILE A 62 -5.10 -2.85 -6.33
C ILE A 62 -4.65 -4.30 -6.47
N VAL A 63 -4.42 -4.99 -5.36
CA VAL A 63 -3.87 -6.36 -5.35
C VAL A 63 -4.91 -7.41 -5.76
N ASP A 64 -6.17 -7.24 -5.39
CA ASP A 64 -7.23 -8.24 -5.60
C ASP A 64 -8.11 -7.96 -6.82
N GLU A 65 -8.38 -6.69 -7.13
CA GLU A 65 -9.35 -6.27 -8.15
C GLU A 65 -8.67 -5.56 -9.34
N GLY A 66 -7.36 -5.32 -9.30
CA GLY A 66 -6.66 -4.58 -10.34
C GLY A 66 -7.10 -3.12 -10.44
N TYR A 67 -7.51 -2.51 -9.32
CA TYR A 67 -8.01 -1.14 -9.25
C TYR A 67 -6.96 -0.12 -9.73
N ARG A 68 -7.14 0.40 -10.96
CA ARG A 68 -6.23 1.38 -11.60
C ARG A 68 -6.97 2.59 -12.15
N VAL A 69 -7.84 3.19 -11.33
CA VAL A 69 -8.52 4.43 -11.72
C VAL A 69 -7.49 5.57 -11.83
N PRO A 70 -7.49 6.37 -12.92
CA PRO A 70 -6.57 7.50 -13.07
C PRO A 70 -6.66 8.52 -11.93
N ILE A 71 -5.55 9.19 -11.62
CA ILE A 71 -5.49 10.28 -10.65
C ILE A 71 -5.81 11.62 -11.33
N ILE A 72 -6.09 12.67 -10.55
CA ILE A 72 -6.29 14.02 -11.09
C ILE A 72 -5.15 14.89 -10.57
N THR A 73 -4.49 15.62 -11.47
CA THR A 73 -3.35 16.48 -11.15
C THR A 73 -3.53 17.89 -11.70
N VAL A 74 -2.78 18.85 -11.17
CA VAL A 74 -2.57 20.18 -11.76
C VAL A 74 -1.09 20.36 -12.08
N ARG A 75 -0.76 21.04 -13.18
CA ARG A 75 0.63 21.28 -13.59
C ARG A 75 1.09 22.70 -13.27
N LYS A 76 2.12 22.86 -12.44
CA LYS A 76 2.71 24.17 -12.10
C LYS A 76 4.24 24.14 -12.20
N GLY A 77 4.81 25.06 -12.98
CA GLY A 77 6.27 25.23 -13.07
C GLY A 77 6.99 23.95 -13.49
N GLY A 78 6.39 23.17 -14.40
CA GLY A 78 6.89 21.87 -14.85
C GLY A 78 6.51 20.68 -13.97
N GLU A 79 6.03 20.91 -12.76
CA GLU A 79 5.72 19.87 -11.76
C GLU A 79 4.24 19.49 -11.73
N TYR A 80 3.93 18.30 -11.21
CA TYR A 80 2.58 17.77 -11.13
C TYR A 80 2.13 17.59 -9.67
N TYR A 81 1.06 18.28 -9.29
CA TYR A 81 0.48 18.19 -7.96
C TYR A 81 -0.81 17.38 -7.99
N VAL A 82 -0.90 16.35 -7.17
CA VAL A 82 -2.09 15.49 -7.05
C VAL A 82 -3.19 16.28 -6.36
N VAL A 83 -4.33 16.45 -7.02
CA VAL A 83 -5.55 17.05 -6.44
C VAL A 83 -6.59 16.01 -6.06
N ASP A 84 -6.54 14.83 -6.70
CA ASP A 84 -7.28 13.65 -6.29
C ASP A 84 -6.45 12.39 -6.55
N GLY A 85 -6.46 11.47 -5.58
CA GLY A 85 -5.76 10.19 -5.68
C GLY A 85 -4.43 10.12 -4.91
N HIS A 86 -4.29 10.85 -3.80
CA HIS A 86 -3.08 10.85 -2.96
C HIS A 86 -2.77 9.48 -2.39
N HIS A 87 -3.76 8.79 -1.78
CA HIS A 87 -3.59 7.43 -1.25
C HIS A 87 -3.23 6.43 -2.35
N ARG A 88 -3.82 6.56 -3.55
CA ARG A 88 -3.48 5.74 -4.73
C ARG A 88 -2.03 5.98 -5.14
N SER A 89 -1.64 7.24 -5.30
CA SER A 89 -0.28 7.63 -5.65
C SER A 89 0.75 7.12 -4.64
N TYR A 90 0.42 7.18 -3.34
CA TYR A 90 1.26 6.62 -2.28
C TYR A 90 1.43 5.11 -2.41
N ILE A 91 0.34 4.35 -2.58
CA ILE A 91 0.43 2.88 -2.72
C ILE A 91 1.20 2.50 -3.98
N LEU A 92 0.96 3.17 -5.12
CA LEU A 92 1.72 2.95 -6.35
C LEU A 92 3.22 3.24 -6.17
N ALA A 93 3.56 4.32 -5.45
CA ALA A 93 4.95 4.63 -5.10
C ALA A 93 5.57 3.51 -4.24
N LYS A 94 4.83 3.03 -3.23
CA LYS A 94 5.26 1.91 -2.38
C LYS A 94 5.35 0.59 -3.15
N MET A 95 4.59 0.40 -4.23
CA MET A 95 4.70 -0.75 -5.12
C MET A 95 5.76 -0.59 -6.22
N MET A 96 6.52 0.51 -6.21
CA MET A 96 7.55 0.83 -7.21
C MET A 96 7.00 0.94 -8.64
N GLU A 97 5.75 1.33 -8.79
CA GLU A 97 5.16 1.61 -10.09
C GLU A 97 5.84 2.84 -10.71
N GLU A 98 6.23 2.73 -11.97
CA GLU A 98 6.96 3.81 -12.64
C GLU A 98 6.03 4.95 -13.03
N MET A 99 4.86 4.61 -13.56
CA MET A 99 3.92 5.52 -14.18
C MET A 99 2.50 5.35 -13.62
N VAL A 100 1.75 6.45 -13.59
CA VAL A 100 0.32 6.44 -13.28
C VAL A 100 -0.44 7.31 -14.27
N GLU A 101 -1.60 6.83 -14.70
CA GLU A 101 -2.50 7.59 -15.57
C GLU A 101 -3.11 8.77 -14.81
N SER A 102 -3.14 9.94 -15.45
CA SER A 102 -3.65 11.16 -14.85
C SER A 102 -4.45 12.02 -15.82
N TYR A 103 -5.54 12.61 -15.32
CA TYR A 103 -6.14 13.80 -15.92
C TYR A 103 -5.48 15.05 -15.33
N VAL A 104 -4.71 15.75 -16.15
CA VAL A 104 -4.00 16.97 -15.84
C VAL A 104 -4.91 18.17 -16.15
N LEU A 105 -5.27 18.91 -15.11
CA LEU A 105 -5.95 20.19 -15.20
C LEU A 105 -4.92 21.27 -15.55
N ARG A 106 -5.05 21.85 -16.74
CA ARG A 106 -4.12 22.83 -17.32
C ARG A 106 -4.64 24.24 -17.14
N PHE A 107 -3.91 25.00 -16.33
CA PHE A 107 -4.07 26.45 -16.21
C PHE A 107 -3.40 27.13 -17.43
N PRO A 108 -3.93 28.28 -17.90
CA PRO A 108 -3.22 29.15 -18.84
C PRO A 108 -1.83 29.53 -18.31
N GLU A 109 -0.85 29.67 -19.21
CA GLU A 109 0.56 29.88 -18.83
C GLU A 109 0.79 31.17 -18.05
N GLU A 110 -0.07 32.19 -18.24
CA GLU A 110 0.05 33.49 -17.60
C GLU A 110 -0.46 33.50 -16.15
N VAL A 111 -1.06 32.40 -15.67
CA VAL A 111 -1.75 32.35 -14.37
C VAL A 111 -0.85 31.77 -13.29
N SER A 112 -0.49 32.61 -12.32
CA SER A 112 0.14 32.16 -11.08
C SER A 112 -0.90 31.74 -10.06
N TYR A 113 -0.92 30.46 -9.70
CA TYR A 113 -1.74 29.93 -8.60
C TYR A 113 -0.86 29.39 -7.49
N ARG A 114 -1.32 29.38 -6.23
CA ARG A 114 -0.53 28.86 -5.11
C ARG A 114 -0.43 27.34 -5.22
N ALA A 115 0.78 26.81 -5.14
CA ALA A 115 1.00 25.38 -4.99
C ALA A 115 1.63 25.14 -3.62
N PRO A 116 1.30 24.04 -2.95
CA PRO A 116 1.92 23.67 -1.69
C PRO A 116 3.42 23.43 -1.87
N PRO A 117 4.20 23.46 -0.78
CA PRO A 117 5.62 23.13 -0.83
C PRO A 117 5.86 21.75 -1.46
N LYS A 118 6.97 21.62 -2.21
CA LYS A 118 7.38 20.33 -2.77
C LYS A 118 7.71 19.37 -1.64
N ARG A 119 6.89 18.33 -1.48
CA ARG A 119 7.14 17.21 -0.57
C ARG A 119 6.92 15.89 -1.31
N SER A 120 7.70 14.86 -0.94
CA SER A 120 7.48 13.52 -1.48
C SER A 120 6.14 12.96 -0.99
N MET A 121 5.43 12.26 -1.87
CA MET A 121 4.24 11.47 -1.50
C MET A 121 4.55 10.48 -0.36
N GLU A 122 5.73 9.86 -0.38
CA GLU A 122 6.16 8.85 0.60
C GLU A 122 6.39 9.42 2.01
N ASN A 123 6.50 10.75 2.14
CA ASN A 123 6.75 11.44 3.41
C ASN A 123 5.47 11.95 4.07
N LEU A 124 4.30 11.70 3.49
CA LEU A 124 3.04 12.11 4.10
C LEU A 124 2.80 11.35 5.42
N PRO A 125 2.44 12.05 6.51
CA PRO A 125 1.93 11.43 7.72
C PRO A 125 0.73 10.54 7.41
N ILE A 126 0.66 9.39 8.10
CA ILE A 126 -0.50 8.50 8.04
C ILE A 126 -1.23 8.60 9.37
N ILE A 127 -2.51 8.95 9.32
CA ILE A 127 -3.38 9.08 10.50
C ILE A 127 -4.38 7.92 10.59
N GLU A 128 -4.89 7.72 11.80
CA GLU A 128 -5.94 6.75 12.11
C GLU A 128 -7.22 7.49 12.48
N PRO A 129 -8.09 7.77 11.50
CA PRO A 129 -9.28 8.59 11.72
C PRO A 129 -10.36 7.88 12.53
N ALA A 130 -10.43 6.55 12.45
CA ALA A 130 -11.36 5.71 13.17
C ALA A 130 -10.85 4.25 13.28
N PRO A 131 -11.36 3.46 14.24
CA PRO A 131 -11.12 2.02 14.29
C PRO A 131 -11.63 1.29 13.04
N ILE A 132 -10.93 0.23 12.64
CA ILE A 132 -11.34 -0.66 11.54
C ILE A 132 -12.03 -1.89 12.13
N ASP A 133 -13.35 -1.97 11.93
CA ASP A 133 -14.19 -3.07 12.44
C ASP A 133 -14.07 -4.34 11.58
N ASP A 134 -13.89 -4.18 10.25
CA ASP A 134 -13.79 -5.29 9.31
C ASP A 134 -12.46 -6.05 9.49
N PRO A 135 -12.48 -7.36 9.81
CA PRO A 135 -11.25 -8.13 10.07
C PRO A 135 -10.32 -8.26 8.86
N ILE A 136 -10.87 -8.30 7.64
CA ILE A 136 -10.08 -8.42 6.40
C ILE A 136 -9.33 -7.11 6.17
N LEU A 137 -10.05 -5.99 6.20
CA LEU A 137 -9.48 -4.65 6.05
C LEU A 137 -8.49 -4.34 7.18
N LYS A 138 -8.77 -4.81 8.40
CA LYS A 138 -7.83 -4.70 9.53
C LYS A 138 -6.51 -5.42 9.24
N ALA A 139 -6.55 -6.62 8.68
CA ALA A 139 -5.33 -7.33 8.28
C ALA A 139 -4.57 -6.62 7.14
N TRP A 140 -5.28 -6.04 6.16
CA TRP A 140 -4.65 -5.17 5.16
C TRP A 140 -4.02 -3.91 5.78
N SER A 141 -4.67 -3.31 6.78
CA SER A 141 -4.10 -2.16 7.49
C SER A 141 -2.84 -2.51 8.28
N GLN A 142 -2.74 -3.76 8.76
CA GLN A 142 -1.55 -4.25 9.45
C GLN A 142 -0.32 -4.29 8.53
N ILE A 143 -0.50 -4.54 7.23
CA ILE A 143 0.58 -4.45 6.25
C ILE A 143 1.14 -3.02 6.19
N ILE A 144 0.27 -2.00 6.18
CA ILE A 144 0.68 -0.59 6.21
C ILE A 144 1.40 -0.26 7.52
N THR A 145 0.89 -0.75 8.66
CA THR A 145 1.53 -0.57 9.97
C THR A 145 2.94 -1.16 9.98
N LEU A 146 3.11 -2.40 9.52
CA LEU A 146 4.39 -3.09 9.51
C LEU A 146 5.36 -2.46 8.52
N LEU A 147 4.88 -2.02 7.35
CA LEU A 147 5.67 -1.22 6.41
C LEU A 147 6.29 -0.01 7.12
N LYS A 148 5.46 0.84 7.76
CA LYS A 148 5.94 2.04 8.46
C LYS A 148 6.82 1.72 9.67
N TYR A 149 6.50 0.65 10.40
CA TYR A 149 7.34 0.17 11.50
C TYR A 149 8.74 -0.20 11.00
N TYR A 150 8.84 -0.95 9.91
CA TYR A 150 10.12 -1.33 9.30
C TYR A 150 10.89 -0.11 8.79
N GLU A 151 10.21 0.87 8.19
CA GLU A 151 10.85 2.12 7.80
C GLU A 151 11.43 2.88 8.99
N GLY A 152 10.71 2.91 10.11
CA GLY A 152 11.15 3.59 11.34
C GLY A 152 12.36 2.91 12.00
N ILE A 153 12.37 1.58 12.11
CA ILE A 153 13.47 0.87 12.79
C ILE A 153 14.76 0.81 11.98
N TYR A 154 14.68 0.86 10.64
CA TYR A 154 15.86 0.77 9.77
C TYR A 154 16.24 2.10 9.11
N ASP A 155 15.51 3.18 9.38
CA ASP A 155 15.74 4.52 8.83
C ASP A 155 15.93 4.51 7.29
N THR A 156 15.09 3.74 6.60
CA THR A 156 15.09 3.63 5.14
C THR A 156 13.68 3.41 4.63
N GLN A 157 13.39 3.85 3.41
CA GLN A 157 12.13 3.50 2.74
C GLN A 157 12.06 2.01 2.47
N PHE A 158 10.86 1.45 2.63
CA PHE A 158 10.50 0.11 2.22
C PHE A 158 9.44 0.17 1.13
N TYR A 159 9.46 -0.84 0.28
CA TYR A 159 8.56 -1.03 -0.84
C TYR A 159 7.86 -2.38 -0.72
N MET A 160 6.74 -2.53 -1.40
CA MET A 160 5.92 -3.73 -1.41
C MET A 160 6.01 -4.39 -2.78
N LYS A 161 6.26 -5.70 -2.80
CA LYS A 161 6.15 -6.50 -4.01
C LYS A 161 5.22 -7.68 -3.75
N VAL A 162 4.20 -7.84 -4.58
CA VAL A 162 3.29 -8.99 -4.50
C VAL A 162 3.94 -10.18 -5.21
N GLU A 163 4.05 -11.32 -4.53
CA GLU A 163 4.57 -12.56 -5.10
C GLU A 163 3.75 -13.77 -4.63
N VAL A 164 3.80 -14.85 -5.40
CA VAL A 164 3.34 -16.17 -4.96
C VAL A 164 4.58 -16.98 -4.61
N ILE A 165 4.76 -17.29 -3.33
CA ILE A 165 6.00 -17.88 -2.82
C ILE A 165 5.79 -19.35 -2.40
N PRO A 166 6.78 -20.25 -2.61
CA PRO A 166 6.71 -21.63 -2.15
C PRO A 166 6.67 -21.72 -0.63
N ILE A 167 5.77 -22.54 -0.07
CA ILE A 167 5.61 -22.69 1.38
C ILE A 167 6.87 -23.29 2.02
N GLU A 168 7.57 -24.20 1.33
CA GLU A 168 8.84 -24.80 1.77
C GLU A 168 9.99 -23.79 1.97
N ASN A 169 9.87 -22.60 1.39
CA ASN A 169 10.84 -21.51 1.54
C ASN A 169 10.44 -20.49 2.60
N ILE A 170 9.33 -20.71 3.30
CA ILE A 170 8.87 -19.83 4.37
C ILE A 170 9.48 -20.25 5.71
N THR A 171 10.09 -19.29 6.38
CA THR A 171 10.61 -19.42 7.73
C THR A 171 9.73 -18.61 8.69
N PRO A 172 9.14 -19.24 9.72
CA PRO A 172 8.34 -18.53 10.69
C PRO A 172 9.24 -17.72 11.62
N THR A 173 8.67 -16.66 12.18
CA THR A 173 9.36 -15.74 13.10
C THR A 173 8.74 -15.73 14.50
N GLN A 174 7.67 -16.52 14.69
CA GLN A 174 7.07 -16.81 15.98
C GLN A 174 7.01 -18.34 16.15
N PRO A 175 7.29 -18.86 17.35
CA PRO A 175 7.37 -20.29 17.60
C PRO A 175 6.00 -20.94 17.81
N GLU A 176 4.95 -20.15 18.05
CA GLU A 176 3.64 -20.64 18.46
C GLU A 176 2.52 -19.95 17.70
N VAL A 177 1.47 -20.70 17.37
CA VAL A 177 0.23 -20.19 16.79
C VAL A 177 -0.96 -20.92 17.44
N SER A 178 -2.01 -20.19 17.81
CA SER A 178 -3.21 -20.82 18.36
C SER A 178 -4.01 -21.55 17.27
N LYS A 179 -4.46 -22.77 17.58
CA LYS A 179 -5.35 -23.59 16.75
C LYS A 179 -6.63 -22.85 16.39
N ARG A 180 -7.17 -22.03 17.30
CA ARG A 180 -8.33 -21.17 17.06
C ARG A 180 -8.09 -20.15 15.95
N GLN A 181 -6.88 -19.58 15.88
CA GLN A 181 -6.54 -18.64 14.80
C GLN A 181 -6.53 -19.35 13.45
N ILE A 182 -5.98 -20.56 13.38
CA ILE A 182 -5.93 -21.36 12.15
C ILE A 182 -7.34 -21.78 11.72
N SER A 183 -8.15 -22.31 12.64
CA SER A 183 -9.48 -22.82 12.33
C SER A 183 -10.48 -21.72 11.95
N SER A 184 -10.28 -20.50 12.44
CA SER A 184 -11.09 -19.33 12.04
C SER A 184 -10.90 -18.90 10.58
N ILE A 185 -9.82 -19.34 9.92
CA ILE A 185 -9.51 -18.97 8.54
C ILE A 185 -10.26 -19.92 7.60
N GLY A 186 -11.43 -19.48 7.12
CA GLY A 186 -12.18 -20.21 6.10
C GLY A 186 -11.59 -20.05 4.69
N ARG A 187 -10.98 -18.89 4.39
CA ARG A 187 -10.39 -18.57 3.08
C ARG A 187 -9.14 -17.70 3.24
N LEU A 188 -8.16 -17.90 2.36
CA LEU A 188 -6.91 -17.13 2.32
C LEU A 188 -7.07 -15.86 1.49
N LEU A 189 -7.83 -14.88 2.01
CA LEU A 189 -8.12 -13.63 1.30
C LEU A 189 -6.95 -12.64 1.37
N VAL A 190 -6.31 -12.55 2.54
CA VAL A 190 -5.25 -11.57 2.77
C VAL A 190 -3.88 -12.24 2.56
N PRO A 191 -2.98 -11.66 1.76
CA PRO A 191 -1.63 -12.20 1.62
C PRO A 191 -0.89 -12.22 2.97
N ILE A 192 0.11 -13.08 3.08
CA ILE A 192 1.06 -12.98 4.20
C ILE A 192 2.04 -11.84 3.94
N LEU A 193 2.62 -11.28 4.99
CA LEU A 193 3.66 -10.26 4.87
C LEU A 193 5.01 -10.91 5.18
N CYS A 194 6.01 -10.70 4.34
CA CYS A 194 7.34 -11.30 4.51
C CYS A 194 8.46 -10.31 4.20
N VAL A 195 9.66 -10.62 4.71
CA VAL A 195 10.93 -10.12 4.14
C VAL A 195 11.69 -11.27 3.51
N LYS A 196 12.41 -11.01 2.43
CA LYS A 196 13.29 -12.00 1.80
C LYS A 196 14.72 -11.85 2.31
N TYR A 197 15.34 -12.97 2.70
CA TYR A 197 16.76 -13.02 3.06
C TYR A 197 17.37 -14.32 2.50
N GLY A 198 18.33 -14.18 1.57
CA GLY A 198 18.79 -15.30 0.75
C GLY A 198 17.64 -15.93 -0.04
N GLU A 199 17.53 -17.25 0.01
CA GLU A 199 16.47 -18.03 -0.63
C GLU A 199 15.22 -18.22 0.25
N LYS A 200 15.19 -17.63 1.45
CA LYS A 200 14.11 -17.81 2.42
C LYS A 200 13.25 -16.55 2.59
N TYR A 201 11.99 -16.77 2.95
CA TYR A 201 10.99 -15.74 3.21
C TYR A 201 10.58 -15.79 4.69
N TYR A 202 10.90 -14.73 5.44
CA TYR A 202 10.63 -14.65 6.87
C TYR A 202 9.29 -13.95 7.10
N VAL A 203 8.35 -14.64 7.73
CA VAL A 203 6.99 -14.13 7.95
C VAL A 203 7.02 -12.97 8.95
N LEU A 204 6.48 -11.82 8.57
CA LEU A 204 6.23 -10.69 9.48
C LEU A 204 4.82 -10.73 10.05
N ASP A 205 3.86 -11.12 9.22
CA ASP A 205 2.46 -11.34 9.61
C ASP A 205 1.85 -12.46 8.77
N GLY A 206 0.94 -13.22 9.38
CA GLY A 206 0.16 -14.24 8.68
C GLY A 206 0.62 -15.68 8.88
N HIS A 207 1.32 -16.03 9.96
CA HIS A 207 1.75 -17.42 10.21
C HIS A 207 0.57 -18.40 10.30
N ALA A 208 -0.56 -18.00 10.90
CA ALA A 208 -1.78 -18.82 10.90
C ALA A 208 -2.32 -19.05 9.47
N ARG A 209 -2.21 -18.05 8.58
CA ARG A 209 -2.58 -18.17 7.17
C ARG A 209 -1.62 -19.11 6.43
N THR A 210 -0.32 -19.07 6.73
CA THR A 210 0.66 -20.01 6.19
C THR A 210 0.38 -21.45 6.63
N LEU A 211 0.08 -21.67 7.92
CA LEU A 211 -0.30 -22.99 8.42
C LEU A 211 -1.60 -23.49 7.80
N LYS A 212 -2.61 -22.61 7.65
CA LYS A 212 -3.85 -22.95 6.98
C LYS A 212 -3.65 -23.32 5.51
N ALA A 213 -2.78 -22.61 4.80
CA ALA A 213 -2.43 -22.93 3.42
C ALA A 213 -1.80 -24.33 3.30
N ARG A 214 -0.91 -24.69 4.23
CA ARG A 214 -0.37 -26.06 4.32
C ARG A 214 -1.47 -27.09 4.60
N GLU A 215 -2.36 -26.81 5.55
CA GLU A 215 -3.51 -27.69 5.88
C GLU A 215 -4.42 -27.93 4.66
N MET A 216 -4.60 -26.91 3.82
CA MET A 216 -5.34 -26.99 2.55
C MET A 216 -4.57 -27.69 1.41
N GLY A 217 -3.35 -28.20 1.66
CA GLY A 217 -2.52 -28.87 0.66
C GLY A 217 -1.91 -27.96 -0.40
N LEU A 218 -1.85 -26.64 -0.14
CA LEU A 218 -1.24 -25.69 -1.09
C LEU A 218 0.29 -25.82 -1.05
N LYS A 219 0.93 -25.66 -2.22
CA LYS A 219 2.40 -25.63 -2.35
C LYS A 219 2.98 -24.22 -2.25
N SER A 220 2.14 -23.21 -2.49
CA SER A 220 2.53 -21.81 -2.51
C SER A 220 1.43 -20.93 -1.93
N ILE A 221 1.79 -19.75 -1.46
CA ILE A 221 0.87 -18.77 -0.89
C ILE A 221 1.20 -17.37 -1.41
N ARG A 222 0.17 -16.52 -1.54
CA ARG A 222 0.36 -15.12 -1.90
C ARG A 222 0.98 -14.34 -0.74
N ALA A 223 2.04 -13.61 -1.03
CA ALA A 223 2.78 -12.80 -0.08
C ALA A 223 2.98 -11.38 -0.60
N ILE A 224 3.05 -10.42 0.32
CA ILE A 224 3.63 -9.11 0.08
C ILE A 224 5.03 -9.15 0.69
N LEU A 225 6.04 -8.89 -0.13
CA LEU A 225 7.43 -8.76 0.28
C LEU A 225 7.74 -7.30 0.58
N LEU A 226 8.28 -7.04 1.78
CA LEU A 226 8.87 -5.76 2.12
C LEU A 226 10.32 -5.72 1.61
N ILE A 227 10.61 -4.75 0.73
CA ILE A 227 11.90 -4.58 0.07
C ILE A 227 12.47 -3.20 0.45
N PRO A 228 13.61 -3.13 1.14
CA PRO A 228 14.24 -1.87 1.51
C PRO A 228 14.87 -1.20 0.28
N ARG A 229 14.92 0.14 0.29
CA ARG A 229 15.65 0.92 -0.72
C ARG A 229 17.15 0.62 -0.74
N GLY A 230 17.72 0.25 0.41
CA GLY A 230 19.13 -0.10 0.59
C GLY A 230 19.31 -1.49 1.21
N LYS A 231 20.55 -1.86 1.52
CA LYS A 231 20.83 -3.10 2.25
C LYS A 231 20.45 -2.93 3.71
N VAL A 232 19.74 -3.92 4.25
CA VAL A 232 19.34 -3.99 5.66
C VAL A 232 19.69 -5.37 6.21
N GLU A 233 20.24 -5.41 7.42
CA GLU A 233 20.33 -6.63 8.21
C GLU A 233 19.08 -6.81 9.05
N TYR A 234 18.24 -7.78 8.66
CA TYR A 234 16.99 -7.98 9.36
C TYR A 234 17.19 -8.61 10.74
N GLY A 235 16.86 -7.87 11.81
CA GLY A 235 16.89 -8.40 13.17
C GLY A 235 15.99 -9.63 13.36
N ILE A 236 14.88 -9.70 12.62
CA ILE A 236 13.92 -10.82 12.69
C ILE A 236 14.53 -12.16 12.20
N VAL A 237 15.50 -12.11 11.27
CA VAL A 237 16.23 -13.29 10.80
C VAL A 237 17.05 -13.88 11.94
N LYS A 238 17.83 -13.04 12.63
CA LYS A 238 18.63 -13.42 13.80
C LYS A 238 17.75 -13.94 14.95
N THR A 239 16.51 -13.45 15.07
CA THR A 239 15.54 -13.93 16.06
C THR A 239 15.02 -15.33 15.71
N ALA A 240 14.61 -15.56 14.46
CA ALA A 240 14.16 -16.87 14.00
C ALA A 240 15.24 -17.95 14.18
N GLU A 241 16.50 -17.64 13.83
CA GLU A 241 17.65 -18.53 14.03
C GLU A 241 17.86 -18.89 15.50
N ARG A 242 17.81 -17.91 16.41
CA ARG A 242 17.95 -18.12 17.85
C ARG A 242 16.82 -18.97 18.44
N MET A 243 15.62 -18.90 17.86
CA MET A 243 14.49 -19.74 18.23
C MET A 243 14.52 -21.13 17.59
N GLY A 244 15.52 -21.41 16.73
CA GLY A 244 15.62 -22.68 16.02
C GLY A 244 14.59 -22.85 14.89
N LEU A 245 13.96 -21.76 14.45
CA LEU A 245 12.92 -21.76 13.42
C LEU A 245 13.55 -21.77 12.02
N LYS A 246 13.28 -22.82 11.25
CA LYS A 246 13.81 -23.04 9.89
C LYS A 246 12.71 -23.22 8.87
N SER A 247 11.62 -23.90 9.23
CA SER A 247 10.44 -24.10 8.39
C SER A 247 9.16 -23.89 9.19
N ILE A 248 8.03 -23.85 8.48
CA ILE A 248 6.70 -23.74 9.09
C ILE A 248 6.33 -24.94 9.98
N ASP A 249 7.09 -26.04 9.91
CA ASP A 249 6.89 -27.24 10.74
C ASP A 249 7.43 -27.04 12.15
N ASP A 250 8.30 -26.05 12.36
CA ASP A 250 8.83 -25.69 13.68
C ASP A 250 7.82 -24.89 14.53
N ILE A 251 6.66 -24.50 13.96
CA ILE A 251 5.60 -23.84 14.70
C ILE A 251 4.83 -24.84 15.55
N ARG A 252 4.79 -24.60 16.87
CA ARG A 252 3.92 -25.33 17.80
C ARG A 252 2.50 -24.78 17.73
N ILE A 253 1.54 -25.66 17.47
CA ILE A 253 0.13 -25.30 17.53
C ILE A 253 -0.34 -25.47 18.97
N ILE A 254 -0.75 -24.38 19.60
CA ILE A 254 -1.29 -24.34 20.96
C ILE A 254 -2.82 -24.26 20.90
N GLU A 255 -3.54 -24.76 21.91
CA GLU A 255 -5.02 -24.69 21.94
C GLU A 255 -5.53 -23.25 22.08
#